data_AF-A0A1F2ZMJ8-F1
#
_entry.id   AF-A0A1F2ZMJ8-F1
#
_cell.length_a   1.000
_cell.length_b   1.000
_cell.length_c   1.000
_cell.angle_alpha   90.00
_cell.angle_beta   90.00
_cell.angle_gamma   90.00
#
_symmetry.space_group_name_H-M   'P 1'
#
loop_
_entity.id
_entity.type
_entity.pdbx_description
1 polymer ?
#
loop_
_entity_poly.entity_id
_entity_poly.type
_entity_poly.pdbx_seq_one_letter_code
_entity_poly.pdbx_strand_id
1 'polypeptide(L)'
;MTYAPIALFVYNRLNHTKQTIAALQQNSLSAQSEIFIFCDDAKNNAGKTAVQAVRDYIKTISGFKKITIIEREKNFGLAQSIISGISEIIEKFGHIIVLEDDMITSPHFLEFMNEALELYKNEEKIISIHGYIYPTKKPLPETFFLRGADCWGFATWKHGWSLFEKNGSKLLTELRQKNLTKKFDFDGAYPYTRMLEDQVAGYNNSWAIRWYASAFLAEKLTLYPGKSLIQNIGTDGSGTHCANMSEFNLPPSREKITLKKTSIAESLKAREEIKKFFKPRKNLFKKIAHKIQKKLIKHQKKKEKYGWFSTNLSWPEAKKITAGYDDAKILEKCRHALLKVKNGEAVFERDSVIFDKIEYSWSSLCGLLLVAAKNGGKLDVIDFGGSLGSSFFQNRKFLSQLNYVRWNIVEQENFVDCGKKYFADEQLKFYHTIEDCLRENKPTVLLLSNALQYLEKPYEFLEKLISYKFDYLIFDLIACNKDNYDLLTIQKVWPEVYEASYPCWFFDKRKIFEKLQKNYDIIEEFLSHFGQEIEIDEMNLKTGSRAKYCGAILKLKNNI
;
A
#
# COMPACT_ATOMS: atom_id res chain seq x y z
N MET A 1 -43.30 -10.17 -2.94
CA MET A 1 -42.02 -9.74 -2.37
C MET A 1 -40.99 -9.79 -3.48
N THR A 2 -40.25 -8.71 -3.72
CA THR A 2 -39.17 -8.69 -4.71
C THR A 2 -37.86 -8.95 -3.98
N TYR A 3 -37.18 -10.05 -4.29
CA TYR A 3 -35.89 -10.35 -3.65
C TYR A 3 -34.82 -9.36 -4.10
N ALA A 4 -33.91 -9.03 -3.19
CA ALA A 4 -32.81 -8.12 -3.46
C ALA A 4 -31.88 -8.70 -4.53
N PRO A 5 -31.44 -7.87 -5.51
CA PRO A 5 -30.40 -8.27 -6.44
C PRO A 5 -29.10 -8.53 -5.68
N ILE A 6 -28.36 -9.54 -6.14
CA ILE A 6 -27.03 -9.87 -5.65
C ILE A 6 -26.02 -9.13 -6.52
N ALA A 7 -25.11 -8.36 -5.94
CA ALA A 7 -23.93 -7.85 -6.61
C ALA A 7 -22.72 -8.65 -6.14
N LEU A 8 -22.07 -9.34 -7.07
CA LEU A 8 -20.86 -10.10 -6.86
C LEU A 8 -19.69 -9.42 -7.56
N PHE A 9 -18.65 -9.07 -6.80
CA PHE A 9 -17.43 -8.47 -7.33
C PHE A 9 -16.33 -9.52 -7.46
N VAL A 10 -15.85 -9.76 -8.68
CA VAL A 10 -14.83 -10.75 -9.00
C VAL A 10 -13.67 -10.10 -9.76
N TYR A 11 -12.48 -10.71 -9.70
CA TYR A 11 -11.31 -10.18 -10.44
C TYR A 11 -10.45 -11.27 -11.08
N ASN A 12 -9.45 -11.80 -10.36
CA ASN A 12 -8.44 -12.70 -10.91
C ASN A 12 -8.27 -14.01 -10.11
N ARG A 13 -9.17 -14.31 -9.16
CA ARG A 13 -9.13 -15.52 -8.32
C ARG A 13 -10.20 -16.52 -8.75
N LEU A 14 -9.91 -17.27 -9.83
CA LEU A 14 -10.86 -18.23 -10.40
C LEU A 14 -11.37 -19.28 -9.39
N ASN A 15 -10.48 -19.84 -8.56
CA ASN A 15 -10.86 -20.87 -7.59
C ASN A 15 -11.76 -20.34 -6.47
N HIS A 16 -11.49 -19.13 -5.98
CA HIS A 16 -12.37 -18.46 -5.01
C HIS A 16 -13.71 -18.15 -5.66
N THR A 17 -13.69 -17.56 -6.86
CA THR A 17 -14.91 -17.24 -7.63
C THR A 17 -15.81 -18.48 -7.82
N LYS A 18 -15.22 -19.61 -8.21
CA LYS A 18 -15.94 -20.89 -8.36
C LYS A 18 -16.61 -21.34 -7.07
N GLN A 19 -15.89 -21.24 -5.94
CA GLN A 19 -16.39 -21.64 -4.64
C GLN A 19 -17.52 -20.72 -4.15
N THR A 20 -17.38 -19.40 -4.34
CA THR A 20 -18.43 -18.44 -3.98
C THR A 20 -19.70 -18.65 -4.81
N ILE A 21 -19.56 -18.83 -6.13
CA ILE A 21 -20.72 -19.11 -7.00
C ILE A 21 -21.38 -20.42 -6.62
N ALA A 22 -20.60 -21.49 -6.41
CA ALA A 22 -21.15 -22.78 -5.99
C ALA A 22 -21.92 -22.65 -4.66
N ALA A 23 -21.37 -21.93 -3.68
CA ALA A 23 -22.05 -21.71 -2.40
C ALA A 23 -23.35 -20.89 -2.55
N LEU A 24 -23.34 -19.85 -3.40
CA LEU A 24 -24.54 -19.06 -3.70
C LEU A 24 -25.60 -19.90 -4.40
N GLN A 25 -25.22 -20.76 -5.35
CA GLN A 25 -26.16 -21.65 -6.05
C GLN A 25 -26.87 -22.62 -5.09
N GLN A 26 -26.22 -23.01 -4.00
CA GLN A 26 -26.82 -23.87 -2.95
C GLN A 26 -27.78 -23.13 -2.01
N ASN A 27 -27.97 -21.82 -2.14
CA ASN A 27 -28.97 -21.11 -1.37
C ASN A 27 -30.39 -21.40 -1.89
N SER A 28 -31.35 -21.55 -0.98
CA SER A 28 -32.75 -21.85 -1.30
C SER A 28 -33.42 -20.81 -2.22
N LEU A 29 -32.95 -19.56 -2.20
CA LEU A 29 -33.48 -18.46 -3.01
C LEU A 29 -32.66 -18.18 -4.29
N SER A 30 -31.59 -18.91 -4.58
CA SER A 30 -30.69 -18.64 -5.71
C SER A 30 -31.43 -18.53 -7.05
N ALA A 31 -32.26 -19.53 -7.36
CA ALA A 31 -33.07 -19.60 -8.58
C ALA A 31 -34.11 -18.47 -8.71
N GLN A 32 -34.40 -17.75 -7.63
CA GLN A 32 -35.37 -16.64 -7.59
C GLN A 32 -34.68 -15.27 -7.54
N SER A 33 -33.36 -15.23 -7.35
CA SER A 33 -32.57 -14.00 -7.24
C SER A 33 -31.97 -13.58 -8.58
N GLU A 34 -31.94 -12.28 -8.82
CA GLU A 34 -31.13 -11.69 -9.91
C GLU A 34 -29.71 -11.44 -9.40
N ILE A 35 -28.70 -11.75 -10.20
CA ILE A 35 -27.29 -11.54 -9.88
C ILE A 35 -26.61 -10.65 -10.94
N PHE A 36 -25.83 -9.70 -10.45
CA PHE A 36 -24.97 -8.79 -11.20
C PHE A 36 -23.53 -9.12 -10.86
N ILE A 37 -22.75 -9.54 -11.85
CA ILE A 37 -21.36 -9.96 -11.66
C ILE A 37 -20.44 -8.91 -12.29
N PHE A 38 -19.71 -8.18 -11.45
CA PHE A 38 -18.77 -7.15 -11.88
C PHE A 38 -17.37 -7.74 -11.99
N CYS A 39 -16.74 -7.59 -13.16
CA CYS A 39 -15.37 -8.02 -13.41
C CYS A 39 -14.56 -6.92 -14.10
N ASP A 40 -13.64 -6.31 -13.35
CA ASP A 40 -12.71 -5.31 -13.85
C ASP A 40 -11.73 -5.89 -14.87
N ASP A 41 -11.20 -5.07 -15.80
CA ASP A 41 -10.10 -5.52 -16.66
C ASP A 41 -8.79 -5.66 -15.87
N ALA A 42 -7.81 -6.36 -16.43
CA ALA A 42 -6.50 -6.56 -15.79
C ALA A 42 -5.75 -5.22 -15.60
N LYS A 43 -5.14 -5.03 -14.42
CA LYS A 43 -4.29 -3.85 -14.13
C LYS A 43 -3.09 -3.72 -15.07
N ASN A 44 -2.57 -4.85 -15.55
CA ASN A 44 -1.39 -4.93 -16.39
C ASN A 44 -1.42 -6.23 -17.22
N ASN A 45 -0.48 -6.37 -18.15
CA ASN A 45 -0.40 -7.55 -19.02
C ASN A 45 -0.23 -8.86 -18.25
N ALA A 46 0.49 -8.86 -17.11
CA ALA A 46 0.71 -10.07 -16.31
C ALA A 46 -0.60 -10.63 -15.72
N GLY A 47 -1.58 -9.78 -15.41
CA GLY A 47 -2.87 -10.18 -14.87
C GLY A 47 -3.90 -10.65 -15.92
N LYS A 48 -3.66 -10.40 -17.22
CA LYS A 48 -4.66 -10.63 -18.29
C LYS A 48 -5.18 -12.05 -18.33
N THR A 49 -4.30 -13.04 -18.28
CA THR A 49 -4.68 -14.46 -18.33
C THR A 49 -5.58 -14.86 -17.16
N ALA A 50 -5.25 -14.42 -15.95
CA ALA A 50 -6.03 -14.76 -14.75
C ALA A 50 -7.42 -14.09 -14.74
N VAL A 51 -7.50 -12.83 -15.18
CA VAL A 51 -8.78 -12.12 -15.34
C VAL A 51 -9.62 -12.74 -16.45
N GLN A 52 -9.01 -13.07 -17.59
CA GLN A 52 -9.72 -13.70 -18.70
C GLN A 52 -10.30 -15.05 -18.29
N ALA A 53 -9.57 -15.86 -17.53
CA ALA A 53 -10.08 -17.13 -17.01
C ALA A 53 -11.30 -16.97 -16.10
N VAL A 54 -11.35 -15.89 -15.30
CA VAL A 54 -12.55 -15.53 -14.51
C VAL A 54 -13.69 -15.10 -15.42
N ARG A 55 -13.44 -14.22 -16.40
CA ARG A 55 -14.42 -13.76 -17.39
C ARG A 55 -15.06 -14.90 -18.18
N ASP A 56 -14.26 -15.85 -18.62
CA ASP A 56 -14.73 -17.03 -19.34
C ASP A 56 -15.60 -17.90 -18.42
N TYR A 57 -15.19 -18.10 -17.17
CA TYR A 57 -15.97 -18.86 -16.21
C TYR A 57 -17.32 -18.19 -15.89
N ILE A 58 -17.35 -16.88 -15.62
CA ILE A 58 -18.61 -16.23 -15.20
C ILE A 58 -19.69 -16.25 -16.28
N LYS A 59 -19.30 -16.36 -17.56
CA LYS A 59 -20.22 -16.54 -18.70
C LYS A 59 -20.91 -17.91 -18.71
N THR A 60 -20.37 -18.89 -18.00
CA THR A 60 -20.94 -20.25 -17.89
C THR A 60 -21.92 -20.42 -16.74
N ILE A 61 -22.07 -19.40 -15.88
CA ILE A 61 -22.87 -19.50 -14.65
C ILE A 61 -24.35 -19.64 -15.01
N SER A 62 -25.05 -20.48 -14.24
CA SER A 62 -26.49 -20.70 -14.28
C SER A 62 -27.06 -20.81 -12.86
N GLY A 63 -28.35 -21.14 -12.70
CA GLY A 63 -28.96 -21.35 -11.37
C GLY A 63 -29.44 -20.09 -10.66
N PHE A 64 -29.52 -18.95 -11.37
CA PHE A 64 -30.12 -17.71 -10.88
C PHE A 64 -31.28 -17.30 -11.79
N LYS A 65 -32.22 -16.51 -11.28
CA LYS A 65 -33.37 -16.01 -12.06
C LYS A 65 -32.92 -15.22 -13.29
N LYS A 66 -31.91 -14.37 -13.10
CA LYS A 66 -31.30 -13.55 -14.14
C LYS A 66 -29.85 -13.29 -13.80
N ILE A 67 -28.97 -13.40 -14.78
CA ILE A 67 -27.53 -13.15 -14.63
C ILE A 67 -27.18 -11.98 -15.55
N THR A 68 -26.61 -10.93 -15.00
CA THR A 68 -26.08 -9.78 -15.74
C THR A 68 -24.59 -9.68 -15.47
N ILE A 69 -23.76 -9.75 -16.52
CA ILE A 69 -22.31 -9.67 -16.40
C ILE A 69 -21.86 -8.28 -16.84
N ILE A 70 -21.04 -7.63 -16.03
CA ILE A 70 -20.48 -6.31 -16.27
C ILE A 70 -18.96 -6.46 -16.35
N GLU A 71 -18.47 -6.72 -17.57
CA GLU A 71 -17.04 -6.69 -17.88
C GLU A 71 -16.62 -5.25 -18.14
N ARG A 72 -15.80 -4.68 -17.27
CA ARG A 72 -15.32 -3.30 -17.47
C ARG A 72 -14.14 -3.26 -18.44
N GLU A 73 -14.05 -2.18 -19.20
CA GLU A 73 -12.98 -1.96 -20.18
C GLU A 73 -11.62 -1.65 -19.56
N LYS A 74 -11.59 -1.26 -18.28
CA LYS A 74 -10.35 -0.97 -17.54
C LYS A 74 -10.46 -1.43 -16.09
N ASN A 75 -9.32 -1.58 -15.42
CA ASN A 75 -9.30 -1.82 -13.99
C ASN A 75 -9.69 -0.55 -13.22
N PHE A 76 -10.78 -0.61 -12.45
CA PHE A 76 -11.17 0.49 -11.55
C PHE A 76 -10.48 0.36 -10.19
N GLY A 77 -10.08 -0.86 -9.83
CA GLY A 77 -9.55 -1.19 -8.53
C GLY A 77 -10.68 -1.44 -7.53
N LEU A 78 -10.37 -2.21 -6.47
CA LEU A 78 -11.36 -2.79 -5.55
C LEU A 78 -12.39 -1.78 -5.03
N ALA A 79 -11.95 -0.70 -4.39
CA ALA A 79 -12.87 0.26 -3.79
C ALA A 79 -13.74 0.97 -4.81
N GLN A 80 -13.15 1.50 -5.88
CA GLN A 80 -13.94 2.20 -6.90
C GLN A 80 -14.92 1.23 -7.57
N SER A 81 -14.51 -0.03 -7.76
CA SER A 81 -15.34 -1.05 -8.36
C SER A 81 -16.59 -1.34 -7.53
N ILE A 82 -16.39 -1.60 -6.24
CA ILE A 82 -17.47 -1.86 -5.28
C ILE A 82 -18.38 -0.65 -5.12
N ILE A 83 -17.81 0.54 -4.89
CA ILE A 83 -18.60 1.76 -4.66
C ILE A 83 -19.49 2.07 -5.86
N SER A 84 -18.94 2.02 -7.08
CA SER A 84 -19.72 2.30 -8.29
C SER A 84 -20.77 1.22 -8.56
N GLY A 85 -20.42 -0.06 -8.43
CA GLY A 85 -21.36 -1.15 -8.66
C GLY A 85 -22.52 -1.16 -7.67
N ILE A 86 -22.26 -0.95 -6.37
CA ILE A 86 -23.33 -0.81 -5.37
C ILE A 86 -24.22 0.39 -5.70
N SER A 87 -23.63 1.55 -5.97
CA SER A 87 -24.39 2.77 -6.31
C SER A 87 -25.28 2.59 -7.54
N GLU A 88 -24.79 1.92 -8.58
CA GLU A 88 -25.55 1.67 -9.81
C GLU A 88 -26.77 0.76 -9.55
N ILE A 89 -26.55 -0.37 -8.89
CA ILE A 89 -27.62 -1.35 -8.65
C ILE A 89 -28.62 -0.82 -7.63
N ILE A 90 -28.17 -0.17 -6.56
CA ILE A 90 -29.07 0.30 -5.50
C ILE A 90 -29.96 1.46 -5.96
N GLU A 91 -29.50 2.27 -6.93
CA GLU A 91 -30.31 3.34 -7.52
C GLU A 91 -31.52 2.76 -8.27
N LYS A 92 -31.32 1.62 -8.94
CA LYS A 92 -32.36 0.95 -9.73
C LYS A 92 -33.32 0.10 -8.88
N PHE A 93 -32.80 -0.59 -7.87
CA PHE A 93 -33.57 -1.61 -7.13
C PHE A 93 -33.95 -1.19 -5.70
N GLY A 94 -33.37 -0.12 -5.16
CA GLY A 94 -33.68 0.39 -3.82
C GLY A 94 -33.06 -0.40 -2.67
N HIS A 95 -32.62 -1.64 -2.89
CA HIS A 95 -31.89 -2.49 -1.94
C HIS A 95 -31.02 -3.50 -2.68
N ILE A 96 -30.01 -4.07 -2.01
CA ILE A 96 -28.99 -4.92 -2.63
C ILE A 96 -28.38 -5.89 -1.61
N ILE A 97 -27.92 -7.06 -2.07
CA ILE A 97 -27.02 -7.98 -1.33
C ILE A 97 -25.66 -7.95 -2.02
N VAL A 98 -24.57 -7.78 -1.28
CA VAL A 98 -23.22 -7.59 -1.81
C VAL A 98 -22.29 -8.70 -1.33
N LEU A 99 -21.55 -9.30 -2.26
CA LEU A 99 -20.48 -10.27 -1.99
C LEU A 99 -19.22 -9.98 -2.84
N GLU A 100 -18.09 -10.48 -2.38
CA GLU A 100 -16.84 -10.56 -3.14
C GLU A 100 -16.55 -12.03 -3.52
N ASP A 101 -15.52 -12.26 -4.34
CA ASP A 101 -15.16 -13.56 -4.88
C ASP A 101 -14.61 -14.56 -3.86
N ASP A 102 -14.44 -14.19 -2.59
CA ASP A 102 -13.83 -15.01 -1.54
C ASP A 102 -14.76 -15.32 -0.35
N MET A 103 -16.05 -15.44 -0.62
CA MET A 103 -17.09 -15.69 0.38
C MET A 103 -17.82 -17.02 0.12
N ILE A 104 -17.75 -17.97 1.05
CA ILE A 104 -18.59 -19.18 1.06
C ILE A 104 -19.84 -18.88 1.90
N THR A 105 -21.02 -18.92 1.28
CA THR A 105 -22.30 -18.67 1.95
C THR A 105 -22.90 -19.94 2.55
N SER A 106 -23.60 -19.79 3.68
CA SER A 106 -24.60 -20.75 4.15
C SER A 106 -25.72 -20.93 3.11
N PRO A 107 -26.36 -22.11 3.00
CA PRO A 107 -27.59 -22.30 2.22
C PRO A 107 -28.76 -21.40 2.64
N HIS A 108 -28.73 -20.84 3.85
CA HIS A 108 -29.76 -19.95 4.40
C HIS A 108 -29.38 -18.46 4.33
N PHE A 109 -28.26 -18.11 3.70
CA PHE A 109 -27.76 -16.73 3.67
C PHE A 109 -28.71 -15.79 2.93
N LEU A 110 -29.15 -16.15 1.71
CA LEU A 110 -30.05 -15.29 0.93
C LEU A 110 -31.43 -15.16 1.60
N GLU A 111 -31.91 -16.23 2.22
CA GLU A 111 -33.17 -16.23 2.98
C GLU A 111 -33.09 -15.24 4.15
N PHE A 112 -32.06 -15.33 4.98
CA PHE A 112 -31.81 -14.41 6.09
C PHE A 112 -31.72 -12.94 5.63
N MET A 113 -30.96 -12.67 4.55
CA MET A 113 -30.80 -11.31 4.03
C MET A 113 -32.13 -10.71 3.57
N ASN A 114 -32.93 -11.46 2.82
CA ASN A 114 -34.21 -10.97 2.29
C ASN A 114 -35.28 -10.84 3.39
N GLU A 115 -35.38 -11.80 4.31
CA GLU A 115 -36.30 -11.72 5.45
C GLU A 115 -35.97 -10.49 6.32
N ALA A 116 -34.69 -10.22 6.60
CA ALA A 116 -34.26 -9.06 7.37
C ALA A 116 -34.46 -7.74 6.61
N LEU A 117 -34.19 -7.70 5.30
CA LEU A 117 -34.41 -6.53 4.46
C LEU A 117 -35.88 -6.10 4.49
N GLU A 118 -36.81 -7.05 4.49
CA GLU A 118 -38.24 -6.74 4.58
C GLU A 118 -38.65 -6.34 5.99
N LEU A 119 -38.22 -7.10 7.00
CA LEU A 119 -38.61 -6.88 8.39
C LEU A 119 -38.23 -5.48 8.88
N TYR A 120 -37.09 -4.96 8.42
CA TYR A 120 -36.50 -3.69 8.87
C TYR A 120 -36.56 -2.57 7.82
N LYS A 121 -37.25 -2.74 6.69
CA LYS A 121 -37.27 -1.75 5.58
C LYS A 121 -37.68 -0.33 5.97
N ASN A 122 -38.51 -0.19 7.00
CA ASN A 122 -39.05 1.10 7.48
C ASN A 122 -38.32 1.62 8.73
N GLU A 123 -37.28 0.94 9.20
CA GLU A 123 -36.60 1.27 10.46
C GLU A 123 -35.33 2.06 10.18
N GLU A 124 -35.44 3.38 10.09
CA GLU A 124 -34.33 4.28 9.67
C GLU A 124 -33.05 4.18 10.50
N LYS A 125 -33.12 3.64 11.72
CA LYS A 125 -31.95 3.39 12.57
C LYS A 125 -31.08 2.25 12.06
N ILE A 126 -31.64 1.33 11.27
CA ILE A 126 -30.97 0.14 10.75
C ILE A 126 -30.67 0.38 9.28
N ILE A 127 -29.40 0.30 8.90
CA ILE A 127 -28.98 0.63 7.52
C ILE A 127 -28.32 -0.53 6.79
N SER A 128 -27.96 -1.60 7.50
CA SER A 128 -27.25 -2.73 6.95
C SER A 128 -27.61 -4.01 7.69
N ILE A 129 -27.52 -5.13 6.98
CA ILE A 129 -27.65 -6.49 7.49
C ILE A 129 -26.38 -7.22 7.09
N HIS A 130 -25.74 -7.90 8.02
CA HIS A 130 -24.47 -8.57 7.78
C HIS A 130 -24.62 -10.09 7.89
N GLY A 131 -23.83 -10.85 7.13
CA GLY A 131 -23.80 -12.31 7.16
C GLY A 131 -22.63 -12.91 7.93
N TYR A 132 -21.63 -12.13 8.35
CA TYR A 132 -20.47 -12.65 9.07
C TYR A 132 -20.52 -12.31 10.56
N ILE A 133 -20.00 -13.21 11.40
CA ILE A 133 -19.68 -12.90 12.79
C ILE A 133 -18.40 -13.59 13.26
N TYR A 134 -17.66 -12.93 14.15
CA TYR A 134 -16.42 -13.43 14.71
C TYR A 134 -16.64 -14.66 15.61
N PRO A 135 -15.66 -15.57 15.71
CA PRO A 135 -15.72 -16.73 16.60
C PRO A 135 -15.57 -16.36 18.08
N THR A 136 -16.65 -15.89 18.67
CA THR A 136 -16.72 -15.58 20.11
C THR A 136 -16.72 -16.85 20.95
N LYS A 137 -16.18 -16.75 22.17
CA LYS A 137 -16.15 -17.89 23.12
C LYS A 137 -17.53 -18.22 23.68
N LYS A 138 -18.36 -17.20 23.87
CA LYS A 138 -19.73 -17.34 24.35
C LYS A 138 -20.70 -17.25 23.18
N PRO A 139 -21.84 -17.97 23.26
CA PRO A 139 -22.89 -17.84 22.27
C PRO A 139 -23.43 -16.42 22.26
N LEU A 140 -23.67 -15.91 21.05
CA LEU A 140 -24.33 -14.63 20.81
C LEU A 140 -25.84 -14.85 20.69
N PRO A 141 -26.66 -13.80 20.88
CA PRO A 141 -28.09 -13.87 20.57
C PRO A 141 -28.31 -14.26 19.10
N GLU A 142 -29.45 -14.90 18.80
CA GLU A 142 -29.83 -15.34 17.45
C GLU A 142 -29.65 -14.25 16.38
N THR A 143 -30.03 -13.03 16.73
CA THR A 143 -29.70 -11.80 16.01
C THR A 143 -29.48 -10.66 16.99
N PHE A 144 -28.63 -9.70 16.64
CA PHE A 144 -28.38 -8.52 17.47
C PHE A 144 -27.89 -7.34 16.62
N PHE A 145 -27.92 -6.13 17.18
CA PHE A 145 -27.42 -4.94 16.51
C PHE A 145 -26.08 -4.48 17.06
N LEU A 146 -25.22 -3.97 16.18
CA LEU A 146 -24.04 -3.18 16.54
C LEU A 146 -24.05 -1.84 15.81
N ARG A 147 -23.41 -0.83 16.41
CA ARG A 147 -23.21 0.48 15.77
C ARG A 147 -22.11 0.39 14.71
N GLY A 148 -22.35 1.04 13.58
CA GLY A 148 -21.46 0.99 12.41
C GLY A 148 -21.94 -0.01 11.36
N ALA A 149 -21.07 -0.33 10.39
CA ALA A 149 -21.31 -1.28 9.32
C ALA A 149 -20.05 -2.09 8.96
N ASP A 150 -20.22 -3.23 8.31
CA ASP A 150 -19.12 -4.14 7.97
C ASP A 150 -19.40 -4.76 6.58
N CYS A 151 -18.44 -5.51 6.03
CA CYS A 151 -18.31 -5.70 4.59
C CYS A 151 -18.33 -7.16 4.10
N TRP A 152 -18.15 -8.16 4.96
CA TRP A 152 -18.10 -9.57 4.53
C TRP A 152 -19.47 -10.20 4.31
N GLY A 153 -20.06 -9.89 3.15
CA GLY A 153 -21.40 -10.35 2.81
C GLY A 153 -22.42 -9.55 3.59
N PHE A 154 -23.01 -8.54 2.96
CA PHE A 154 -23.98 -7.65 3.61
C PHE A 154 -25.08 -7.25 2.65
N ALA A 155 -26.20 -6.78 3.20
CA ALA A 155 -27.30 -6.20 2.47
C ALA A 155 -27.57 -4.79 2.99
N THR A 156 -28.02 -3.89 2.12
CA THR A 156 -28.36 -2.51 2.49
C THR A 156 -29.46 -1.97 1.59
N TRP A 157 -30.11 -0.90 2.06
CA TRP A 157 -31.12 -0.14 1.32
C TRP A 157 -30.51 1.16 0.78
N LYS A 158 -31.19 1.78 -0.19
CA LYS A 158 -30.83 3.07 -0.77
C LYS A 158 -30.63 4.14 0.31
N HIS A 159 -31.52 4.21 1.29
CA HIS A 159 -31.42 5.16 2.41
C HIS A 159 -30.21 4.89 3.32
N GLY A 160 -29.77 3.63 3.41
CA GLY A 160 -28.57 3.26 4.13
C GLY A 160 -27.32 3.68 3.37
N TRP A 161 -27.22 3.25 2.10
CA TRP A 161 -26.07 3.54 1.24
C TRP A 161 -25.88 5.03 0.96
N SER A 162 -26.94 5.85 0.96
CA SER A 162 -26.83 7.30 0.81
C SER A 162 -26.02 7.98 1.92
N LEU A 163 -25.79 7.30 3.05
CA LEU A 163 -24.93 7.79 4.13
C LEU A 163 -23.44 7.59 3.86
N PHE A 164 -23.06 6.79 2.86
CA PHE A 164 -21.67 6.48 2.58
C PHE A 164 -20.89 7.73 2.15
N GLU A 165 -19.97 8.16 3.01
CA GLU A 165 -19.04 9.26 2.74
C GLU A 165 -17.73 8.71 2.16
N LYS A 166 -17.39 9.15 0.95
CA LYS A 166 -16.19 8.70 0.23
C LYS A 166 -14.91 9.33 0.77
N ASN A 167 -15.01 10.53 1.35
CA ASN A 167 -13.87 11.29 1.85
C ASN A 167 -13.46 10.82 3.27
N GLY A 168 -12.44 9.96 3.34
CA GLY A 168 -11.88 9.49 4.61
C GLY A 168 -11.40 10.61 5.53
N SER A 169 -10.83 11.70 4.98
CA SER A 169 -10.29 12.81 5.78
C SER A 169 -11.40 13.56 6.53
N LYS A 170 -12.58 13.69 5.89
CA LYS A 170 -13.78 14.25 6.50
C LYS A 170 -14.25 13.38 7.66
N LEU A 171 -14.36 12.06 7.43
CA LEU A 171 -14.74 11.08 8.45
C LEU A 171 -13.79 11.08 9.66
N LEU A 172 -12.48 11.08 9.39
CA LEU A 172 -11.45 11.08 10.43
C LEU A 172 -11.48 12.38 11.26
N THR A 173 -11.63 13.53 10.59
CA THR A 173 -11.77 14.83 11.24
C THR A 173 -12.98 14.84 12.17
N GLU A 174 -14.14 14.38 11.69
CA GLU A 174 -15.37 14.36 12.48
C GLU A 174 -15.27 13.40 13.69
N LEU A 175 -14.68 12.21 13.51
CA LEU A 175 -14.43 11.26 14.61
C LEU A 175 -13.59 11.88 15.73
N ARG A 176 -12.53 12.62 15.35
CA ARG A 176 -11.64 13.30 16.31
C ARG A 176 -12.34 14.48 16.98
N GLN A 177 -13.04 15.32 16.23
CA GLN A 177 -13.79 16.46 16.77
C GLN A 177 -14.86 16.03 17.79
N LYS A 178 -15.56 14.91 17.53
CA LYS A 178 -16.56 14.35 18.43
C LYS A 178 -15.96 13.50 19.57
N ASN A 179 -14.64 13.36 19.66
CA ASN A 179 -13.94 12.51 20.64
C ASN A 179 -14.41 11.04 20.63
N LEU A 180 -14.73 10.50 19.46
CA LEU A 180 -15.33 9.16 19.31
C LEU A 180 -14.32 8.05 18.99
N THR A 181 -13.05 8.36 18.75
CA THR A 181 -12.01 7.41 18.32
C THR A 181 -11.88 6.18 19.24
N LYS A 182 -11.93 6.37 20.56
CA LYS A 182 -11.88 5.24 21.51
C LYS A 182 -13.05 4.27 21.33
N LYS A 183 -14.28 4.80 21.18
CA LYS A 183 -15.49 3.97 20.98
C LYS A 183 -15.48 3.32 19.59
N PHE A 184 -14.99 4.04 18.59
CA PHE A 184 -14.77 3.54 17.23
C PHE A 184 -13.81 2.34 17.22
N ASP A 185 -12.76 2.38 18.05
CA ASP A 185 -11.74 1.32 18.19
C ASP A 185 -12.15 0.16 19.10
N PHE A 186 -13.45 -0.04 19.34
CA PHE A 186 -13.93 -1.05 20.28
C PHE A 186 -13.27 -0.92 21.67
N ASP A 187 -13.09 0.32 22.13
CA ASP A 187 -12.40 0.67 23.38
C ASP A 187 -10.93 0.24 23.40
N GLY A 188 -10.26 0.38 22.25
CA GLY A 188 -8.86 0.02 22.04
C GLY A 188 -8.64 -1.48 21.77
N ALA A 189 -9.71 -2.25 21.55
CA ALA A 189 -9.59 -3.67 21.23
C ALA A 189 -9.22 -3.91 19.77
N TYR A 190 -9.62 -3.02 18.85
CA TYR A 190 -9.33 -3.15 17.42
C TYR A 190 -9.02 -1.78 16.79
N PRO A 191 -7.97 -1.65 15.96
CA PRO A 191 -7.41 -0.35 15.57
C PRO A 191 -8.14 0.30 14.37
N TYR A 192 -9.46 0.47 14.42
CA TYR A 192 -10.24 1.03 13.31
C TYR A 192 -9.85 2.48 12.95
N THR A 193 -9.55 3.32 13.94
CA THR A 193 -9.08 4.69 13.74
C THR A 193 -7.79 4.69 12.92
N ARG A 194 -6.84 3.80 13.28
CA ARG A 194 -5.61 3.62 12.51
C ARG A 194 -5.88 3.13 11.10
N MET A 195 -6.81 2.19 10.91
CA MET A 195 -7.18 1.75 9.56
C MET A 195 -7.73 2.89 8.69
N LEU A 196 -8.49 3.81 9.29
CA LEU A 196 -9.02 4.99 8.61
C LEU A 196 -7.90 6.02 8.33
N GLU A 197 -7.00 6.25 9.28
CA GLU A 197 -5.79 7.06 9.08
C GLU A 197 -4.93 6.52 7.93
N ASP A 198 -4.73 5.19 7.90
CA ASP A 198 -3.99 4.52 6.85
C ASP A 198 -4.68 4.68 5.48
N GLN A 199 -6.02 4.62 5.46
CA GLN A 199 -6.80 4.86 4.25
C GLN A 199 -6.68 6.31 3.77
N VAL A 200 -6.75 7.29 4.69
CA VAL A 200 -6.63 8.73 4.40
C VAL A 200 -5.26 9.07 3.85
N ALA A 201 -4.20 8.51 4.43
CA ALA A 201 -2.83 8.73 3.99
C ALA A 201 -2.44 7.87 2.78
N GLY A 202 -3.38 7.14 2.17
CA GLY A 202 -3.17 6.36 0.95
C GLY A 202 -2.36 5.07 1.15
N TYR A 203 -2.15 4.61 2.38
CA TYR A 203 -1.50 3.32 2.66
C TYR A 203 -2.37 2.13 2.26
N ASN A 204 -3.69 2.29 2.25
CA ASN A 204 -4.63 1.33 1.71
C ASN A 204 -5.77 2.04 0.96
N ASN A 205 -6.49 1.32 0.12
CA ASN A 205 -7.67 1.83 -0.58
C ASN A 205 -8.95 1.18 -0.04
N SER A 206 -9.04 0.98 1.28
CA SER A 206 -10.20 0.29 1.87
C SER A 206 -11.48 1.12 1.75
N TRP A 207 -12.50 0.56 1.12
CA TRP A 207 -13.84 1.15 1.12
C TRP A 207 -14.61 0.79 2.39
N ALA A 208 -14.36 -0.39 2.95
CA ALA A 208 -15.06 -0.92 4.12
C ALA A 208 -14.88 -0.05 5.37
N ILE A 209 -13.67 0.47 5.61
CA ILE A 209 -13.43 1.33 6.78
C ILE A 209 -14.20 2.66 6.70
N ARG A 210 -14.36 3.19 5.48
CA ARG A 210 -15.19 4.39 5.23
C ARG A 210 -16.67 4.09 5.43
N TRP A 211 -17.12 2.90 5.05
CA TRP A 211 -18.49 2.46 5.29
C TRP A 211 -18.79 2.30 6.79
N TYR A 212 -17.88 1.65 7.53
CA TYR A 212 -17.95 1.55 8.99
C TYR A 212 -18.01 2.94 9.64
N ALA A 213 -17.09 3.85 9.28
CA ALA A 213 -17.05 5.22 9.82
C ALA A 213 -18.31 6.03 9.51
N SER A 214 -18.82 5.95 8.28
CA SER A 214 -20.05 6.64 7.86
C SER A 214 -21.24 6.22 8.72
N ALA A 215 -21.46 4.91 8.83
CA ALA A 215 -22.52 4.33 9.65
C ALA A 215 -22.35 4.66 11.13
N PHE A 216 -21.11 4.59 11.62
CA PHE A 216 -20.81 4.82 13.03
C PHE A 216 -21.04 6.28 13.43
N LEU A 217 -20.59 7.25 12.62
CA LEU A 217 -20.78 8.68 12.88
C LEU A 217 -22.25 9.09 12.80
N ALA A 218 -23.02 8.48 11.90
CA ALA A 218 -24.47 8.66 11.76
C ALA A 218 -25.29 7.91 12.83
N GLU A 219 -24.64 7.27 13.79
CA GLU A 219 -25.24 6.49 14.90
C GLU A 219 -26.16 5.35 14.43
N LYS A 220 -25.92 4.83 13.23
CA LYS A 220 -26.73 3.77 12.63
C LYS A 220 -26.30 2.39 13.09
N LEU A 221 -27.24 1.46 12.99
CA LEU A 221 -27.10 0.07 13.41
C LEU A 221 -27.03 -0.87 12.21
N THR A 222 -26.27 -1.94 12.38
CA THR A 222 -26.23 -3.10 11.50
C THR A 222 -26.77 -4.32 12.22
N LEU A 223 -27.64 -5.08 11.58
CA LEU A 223 -28.12 -6.37 12.07
C LEU A 223 -27.07 -7.46 11.82
N TYR A 224 -26.72 -8.21 12.85
CA TYR A 224 -25.81 -9.36 12.78
C TYR A 224 -26.53 -10.65 13.18
N PRO A 225 -26.19 -11.80 12.57
CA PRO A 225 -26.62 -13.10 13.04
C PRO A 225 -25.76 -13.56 14.23
N GLY A 226 -26.32 -14.40 15.09
CA GLY A 226 -25.62 -15.03 16.20
C GLY A 226 -24.59 -16.07 15.78
N LYS A 227 -24.73 -16.61 14.55
CA LYS A 227 -23.82 -17.57 13.93
C LYS A 227 -23.48 -17.08 12.53
N SER A 228 -22.23 -17.30 12.10
CA SER A 228 -21.79 -16.78 10.80
C SER A 228 -22.49 -17.52 9.67
N LEU A 229 -23.07 -16.78 8.72
CA LEU A 229 -23.63 -17.29 7.47
C LEU A 229 -22.64 -17.13 6.31
N ILE A 230 -21.48 -16.53 6.56
CA ILE A 230 -20.37 -16.35 5.63
C ILE A 230 -19.10 -16.96 6.22
N GLN A 231 -18.31 -17.59 5.38
CA GLN A 231 -16.90 -17.90 5.63
C GLN A 231 -16.07 -17.13 4.61
N ASN A 232 -15.09 -16.36 5.07
CA ASN A 232 -14.13 -15.69 4.20
C ASN A 232 -12.95 -16.64 3.92
N ILE A 233 -12.76 -17.02 2.65
CA ILE A 233 -11.68 -17.89 2.16
C ILE A 233 -10.50 -17.12 1.54
N GLY A 234 -10.54 -15.79 1.56
CA GLY A 234 -9.51 -14.89 1.03
C GLY A 234 -8.34 -14.64 1.98
N THR A 235 -8.40 -15.18 3.21
CA THR A 235 -7.34 -15.07 4.22
C THR A 235 -6.14 -16.01 3.96
N ASP A 236 -6.04 -16.59 2.77
CA ASP A 236 -4.96 -17.50 2.34
C ASP A 236 -3.69 -16.79 1.87
N GLY A 237 -3.69 -15.44 1.89
CA GLY A 237 -2.60 -14.59 1.43
C GLY A 237 -2.73 -14.13 -0.03
N SER A 238 -3.79 -14.51 -0.74
CA SER A 238 -4.08 -14.04 -2.10
C SER A 238 -4.83 -12.70 -2.13
N GLY A 239 -5.45 -12.30 -1.02
CA GLY A 239 -6.24 -11.05 -0.91
C GLY A 239 -5.39 -9.78 -0.86
N THR A 240 -5.92 -8.68 -1.40
CA THR A 240 -5.21 -7.37 -1.48
C THR A 240 -4.88 -6.77 -0.10
N HIS A 241 -5.52 -7.25 0.98
CA HIS A 241 -5.37 -6.72 2.34
C HIS A 241 -5.15 -7.78 3.44
N CYS A 242 -4.79 -9.03 3.10
CA CYS A 242 -4.69 -10.11 4.09
C CYS A 242 -3.28 -10.69 4.26
N ALA A 243 -2.82 -10.74 5.52
CA ALA A 243 -1.87 -11.74 6.00
C ALA A 243 -2.64 -13.03 6.38
N ASN A 244 -1.95 -14.16 6.51
CA ASN A 244 -2.55 -15.47 6.79
C ASN A 244 -3.29 -15.47 8.16
N MET A 245 -4.63 -15.45 8.18
CA MET A 245 -5.45 -15.22 9.37
C MET A 245 -6.46 -16.36 9.63
N SER A 246 -5.94 -17.56 9.93
CA SER A 246 -6.75 -18.76 10.22
C SER A 246 -7.81 -18.61 11.33
N GLU A 247 -7.65 -17.65 12.25
CA GLU A 247 -8.61 -17.43 13.35
C GLU A 247 -9.97 -16.88 12.90
N PHE A 248 -10.08 -16.38 11.67
CA PHE A 248 -11.32 -15.83 11.09
C PHE A 248 -12.04 -16.82 10.17
N ASN A 249 -11.40 -17.95 9.89
CA ASN A 249 -11.81 -18.94 8.90
C ASN A 249 -12.60 -20.09 9.56
N LEU A 250 -13.86 -19.84 9.91
CA LEU A 250 -14.80 -20.88 10.32
C LEU A 250 -15.80 -21.18 9.21
N PRO A 251 -16.20 -22.45 9.02
CA PRO A 251 -17.25 -22.79 8.07
C PRO A 251 -18.56 -22.07 8.42
N PRO A 252 -19.38 -21.69 7.42
CA PRO A 252 -20.64 -21.04 7.69
C PRO A 252 -21.61 -22.02 8.36
N SER A 253 -22.49 -21.50 9.21
CA SER A 253 -23.54 -22.29 9.83
C SER A 253 -24.48 -22.87 8.77
N ARG A 254 -24.86 -24.13 8.96
CA ARG A 254 -25.90 -24.79 8.14
C ARG A 254 -27.29 -24.70 8.76
N GLU A 255 -27.41 -24.05 9.91
CA GLU A 255 -28.70 -23.85 10.59
C GLU A 255 -29.34 -22.55 10.10
N LYS A 256 -30.67 -22.58 9.93
CA LYS A 256 -31.45 -21.36 9.64
C LYS A 256 -31.45 -20.45 10.87
N ILE A 257 -31.15 -19.16 10.66
CA ILE A 257 -31.31 -18.13 11.69
C ILE A 257 -32.79 -17.74 11.78
N THR A 258 -33.38 -17.82 12.97
CA THR A 258 -34.77 -17.43 13.17
C THR A 258 -34.89 -15.94 13.44
N LEU A 259 -35.26 -15.17 12.42
CA LEU A 259 -35.48 -13.73 12.55
C LEU A 259 -36.71 -13.43 13.41
N LYS A 260 -36.52 -12.63 14.46
CA LYS A 260 -37.59 -12.06 15.28
C LYS A 260 -37.32 -10.57 15.46
N LYS A 261 -38.38 -9.75 15.39
CA LYS A 261 -38.24 -8.33 15.67
C LYS A 261 -37.82 -8.14 17.13
N THR A 262 -36.64 -7.59 17.34
CA THR A 262 -36.06 -7.31 18.66
C THR A 262 -35.97 -5.81 18.91
N SER A 263 -35.62 -5.42 20.14
CA SER A 263 -35.37 -4.01 20.48
C SER A 263 -34.23 -3.44 19.63
N ILE A 264 -34.50 -2.31 18.96
CA ILE A 264 -33.57 -1.65 18.05
C ILE A 264 -32.58 -0.80 18.88
N ALA A 265 -31.59 -1.49 19.44
CA ALA A 265 -30.51 -0.90 20.23
C ALA A 265 -29.23 -1.73 20.10
N GLU A 266 -28.07 -1.08 20.22
CA GLU A 266 -26.77 -1.76 20.23
C GLU A 266 -26.70 -2.80 21.36
N SER A 267 -26.34 -4.03 21.01
CA SER A 267 -26.14 -5.11 21.98
C SER A 267 -24.78 -4.98 22.65
N LEU A 268 -24.78 -4.37 23.84
CA LEU A 268 -23.56 -4.23 24.66
C LEU A 268 -22.94 -5.59 24.99
N LYS A 269 -23.77 -6.64 25.19
CA LYS A 269 -23.29 -8.00 25.46
C LYS A 269 -22.52 -8.56 24.26
N ALA A 270 -23.06 -8.44 23.05
CA ALA A 270 -22.38 -8.90 21.84
C ALA A 270 -21.11 -8.10 21.57
N ARG A 271 -21.18 -6.76 21.73
CA ARG A 271 -20.02 -5.87 21.61
C ARG A 271 -18.89 -6.30 22.54
N GLU A 272 -19.16 -6.61 23.80
CA GLU A 272 -18.14 -7.06 24.76
C GLU A 272 -17.53 -8.43 24.40
N GLU A 273 -18.30 -9.38 23.88
CA GLU A 273 -17.75 -10.66 23.43
C GLU A 273 -16.84 -10.50 22.19
N ILE A 274 -17.22 -9.63 21.25
CA ILE A 274 -16.38 -9.27 20.10
C ILE A 274 -15.11 -8.54 20.55
N LYS A 275 -15.20 -7.63 21.53
CA LYS A 275 -14.01 -7.01 22.15
C LYS A 275 -13.06 -8.05 22.74
N LYS A 276 -13.59 -9.09 23.39
CA LYS A 276 -12.77 -10.18 23.94
C LYS A 276 -12.13 -11.03 22.85
N PHE A 277 -12.78 -11.18 21.70
CA PHE A 277 -12.20 -11.84 20.54
C PHE A 277 -11.01 -11.04 19.98
N PHE A 278 -11.15 -9.72 19.84
CA PHE A 278 -10.07 -8.85 19.37
C PHE A 278 -8.90 -8.70 20.35
N LYS A 279 -9.15 -8.85 21.66
CA LYS A 279 -8.08 -8.80 22.66
C LYS A 279 -7.10 -9.98 22.50
N PRO A 280 -5.78 -9.73 22.42
CA PRO A 280 -4.80 -10.80 22.33
C PRO A 280 -4.93 -11.78 23.51
N ARG A 281 -4.97 -13.09 23.24
CA ARG A 281 -5.02 -14.13 24.29
C ARG A 281 -3.79 -13.99 25.22
N LYS A 282 -3.99 -13.47 26.44
CA LYS A 282 -2.97 -13.45 27.51
C LYS A 282 -2.75 -14.87 28.06
N ASN A 283 -1.96 -15.70 27.38
CA ASN A 283 -1.50 -16.97 27.95
C ASN A 283 -0.13 -16.77 28.61
N LEU A 284 -0.13 -16.56 29.93
CA LEU A 284 1.06 -16.39 30.77
C LEU A 284 2.02 -17.61 30.69
N PHE A 285 1.47 -18.82 30.56
CA PHE A 285 2.24 -20.05 30.39
C PHE A 285 2.82 -20.25 28.98
N LYS A 286 2.18 -19.69 27.93
CA LYS A 286 2.81 -19.59 26.61
C LYS A 286 4.00 -18.63 26.65
N LYS A 287 4.06 -17.60 27.50
CA LYS A 287 5.25 -16.73 27.61
C LYS A 287 6.52 -17.47 28.04
N ILE A 288 6.40 -18.50 28.87
CA ILE A 288 7.54 -19.29 29.38
C ILE A 288 7.87 -20.43 28.40
N ALA A 289 6.85 -21.20 27.97
CA ALA A 289 7.03 -22.27 26.98
C ALA A 289 7.53 -21.72 25.64
N HIS A 290 7.04 -20.56 25.20
CA HIS A 290 7.48 -19.89 23.96
C HIS A 290 8.83 -19.18 24.12
N LYS A 291 9.37 -19.00 25.34
CA LYS A 291 10.76 -18.59 25.58
C LYS A 291 11.72 -19.76 25.33
N ILE A 292 11.30 -20.97 25.70
CA ILE A 292 12.06 -22.22 25.53
C ILE A 292 11.91 -22.75 24.09
N GLN A 293 10.71 -22.73 23.53
CA GLN A 293 10.44 -23.11 22.15
C GLN A 293 10.98 -22.08 21.14
N LYS A 294 11.04 -20.77 21.46
CA LYS A 294 11.81 -19.79 20.63
C LYS A 294 13.31 -20.05 20.65
N LYS A 295 13.87 -20.72 21.66
CA LYS A 295 15.28 -21.14 21.65
C LYS A 295 15.51 -22.29 20.66
N LEU A 296 14.52 -23.18 20.49
CA LEU A 296 14.61 -24.36 19.61
C LEU A 296 14.08 -24.12 18.18
N ILE A 297 13.03 -23.33 17.99
CA ILE A 297 12.43 -23.00 16.68
C ILE A 297 13.15 -21.81 15.99
N LYS A 298 14.08 -21.11 16.67
CA LYS A 298 15.00 -20.14 16.04
C LYS A 298 15.88 -20.75 14.93
N HIS A 299 15.84 -22.06 14.74
CA HIS A 299 16.54 -22.77 13.66
C HIS A 299 15.68 -23.09 12.42
N GLN A 300 14.40 -22.69 12.34
CA GLN A 300 13.58 -22.99 11.14
C GLN A 300 12.60 -21.90 10.66
N LYS A 301 12.86 -20.61 10.94
CA LYS A 301 12.59 -19.56 9.93
C LYS A 301 13.93 -19.30 9.26
N LYS A 302 14.05 -19.50 7.95
CA LYS A 302 15.20 -18.99 7.20
C LYS A 302 15.32 -17.51 7.56
N LYS A 303 16.39 -17.11 8.25
CA LYS A 303 16.76 -15.69 8.35
C LYS A 303 16.77 -15.19 6.92
N GLU A 304 16.03 -14.12 6.61
CA GLU A 304 16.20 -13.49 5.31
C GLU A 304 17.67 -13.13 5.17
N LYS A 305 18.29 -13.65 4.11
CA LYS A 305 19.73 -13.51 3.90
C LYS A 305 20.07 -12.10 3.40
N TYR A 306 19.07 -11.42 2.84
CA TYR A 306 19.15 -10.16 2.10
C TYR A 306 18.01 -9.24 2.57
N GLY A 307 18.18 -7.92 2.48
CA GLY A 307 17.25 -6.92 3.05
C GLY A 307 17.96 -5.91 3.95
N TRP A 308 17.20 -5.17 4.76
CA TRP A 308 17.74 -4.17 5.69
C TRP A 308 17.60 -4.66 7.13
N PHE A 309 18.70 -4.63 7.87
CA PHE A 309 18.76 -5.15 9.25
C PHE A 309 19.13 -4.02 10.20
N SER A 310 18.27 -3.70 11.18
CA SER A 310 18.59 -2.67 12.15
C SER A 310 19.76 -3.08 13.04
N THR A 311 20.56 -2.09 13.43
CA THR A 311 21.77 -2.31 14.23
C THR A 311 21.93 -1.24 15.31
N ASN A 312 22.52 -1.62 16.44
CA ASN A 312 22.92 -0.70 17.51
C ASN A 312 24.39 -0.28 17.38
N LEU A 313 25.07 -0.70 16.31
CA LEU A 313 26.44 -0.32 16.02
C LEU A 313 26.52 1.16 15.63
N SER A 314 27.68 1.78 15.84
CA SER A 314 28.03 3.04 15.19
C SER A 314 28.36 2.82 13.71
N TRP A 315 28.37 3.89 12.91
CA TRP A 315 28.73 3.80 11.50
C TRP A 315 30.13 3.17 11.26
N PRO A 316 31.21 3.57 11.97
CA PRO A 316 32.51 2.93 11.81
C PRO A 316 32.52 1.44 12.15
N GLU A 317 31.72 1.02 13.13
CA GLU A 317 31.59 -0.40 13.51
C GLU A 317 30.80 -1.19 12.46
N ALA A 318 29.70 -0.61 11.94
CA ALA A 318 28.92 -1.21 10.86
C ALA A 318 29.78 -1.37 9.60
N LYS A 319 30.56 -0.34 9.23
CA LYS A 319 31.46 -0.35 8.06
C LYS A 319 32.50 -1.48 8.14
N LYS A 320 33.01 -1.80 9.33
CA LYS A 320 33.98 -2.90 9.55
C LYS A 320 33.42 -4.29 9.28
N ILE A 321 32.10 -4.49 9.40
CA ILE A 321 31.45 -5.80 9.25
C ILE A 321 30.68 -5.96 7.93
N THR A 322 30.79 -4.98 7.04
CA THR A 322 30.12 -4.93 5.75
C THR A 322 31.13 -4.93 4.61
N ALA A 323 30.81 -5.66 3.53
CA ALA A 323 31.56 -5.63 2.27
C ALA A 323 31.16 -4.38 1.47
N GLY A 324 31.99 -3.33 1.57
CA GLY A 324 31.72 -1.97 1.09
C GLY A 324 31.45 -1.80 -0.42
N TYR A 325 31.11 -0.58 -0.83
CA TYR A 325 30.68 -0.23 -2.20
C TYR A 325 31.82 -0.26 -3.23
N ASP A 326 33.06 -0.36 -2.75
CA ASP A 326 34.30 -0.31 -3.53
C ASP A 326 34.66 -1.63 -4.24
N ASP A 327 33.80 -2.66 -4.21
CA ASP A 327 34.06 -3.91 -4.92
C ASP A 327 34.04 -3.65 -6.45
N ALA A 328 35.18 -3.89 -7.10
CA ALA A 328 35.35 -3.74 -8.55
C ALA A 328 34.29 -4.51 -9.35
N LYS A 329 33.71 -5.59 -8.80
CA LYS A 329 32.63 -6.34 -9.44
C LYS A 329 31.34 -5.53 -9.59
N ILE A 330 31.04 -4.64 -8.64
CA ILE A 330 29.85 -3.77 -8.70
C ILE A 330 30.01 -2.80 -9.88
N LEU A 331 31.16 -2.12 -9.94
CA LEU A 331 31.49 -1.20 -11.03
C LEU A 331 31.43 -1.89 -12.40
N GLU A 332 32.02 -3.07 -12.53
CA GLU A 332 31.98 -3.83 -13.78
C GLU A 332 30.56 -4.23 -14.19
N LYS A 333 29.71 -4.61 -13.24
CA LYS A 333 28.30 -4.94 -13.51
C LYS A 333 27.51 -3.70 -13.94
N CYS A 334 27.64 -2.59 -13.21
CA CYS A 334 27.04 -1.30 -13.59
C CYS A 334 27.51 -0.85 -14.98
N ARG A 335 28.81 -0.93 -15.25
CA ARG A 335 29.41 -0.59 -16.55
C ARG A 335 28.82 -1.42 -17.68
N HIS A 336 28.75 -2.74 -17.51
CA HIS A 336 28.20 -3.64 -18.53
C HIS A 336 26.72 -3.34 -18.80
N ALA A 337 25.91 -3.20 -17.75
CA ALA A 337 24.48 -2.92 -17.88
C ALA A 337 24.22 -1.58 -18.58
N LEU A 338 24.92 -0.51 -18.16
CA LEU A 338 24.69 0.81 -18.72
C LEU A 338 25.28 0.96 -20.13
N LEU A 339 26.35 0.24 -20.49
CA LEU A 339 26.84 0.19 -21.87
C LEU A 339 25.79 -0.38 -22.83
N LYS A 340 25.06 -1.42 -22.42
CA LYS A 340 23.95 -1.95 -23.22
C LYS A 340 22.86 -0.90 -23.45
N VAL A 341 22.54 -0.11 -22.43
CA VAL A 341 21.59 1.00 -22.56
C VAL A 341 22.12 2.09 -23.49
N LYS A 342 23.38 2.50 -23.31
CA LYS A 342 24.05 3.51 -24.15
C LYS A 342 24.07 3.10 -25.62
N ASN A 343 24.34 1.83 -25.92
CA ASN A 343 24.41 1.26 -27.27
C ASN A 343 23.05 0.93 -27.88
N GLY A 344 21.95 1.07 -27.12
CA GLY A 344 20.60 0.71 -27.58
C GLY A 344 20.30 -0.79 -27.58
N GLU A 345 21.16 -1.62 -26.99
CA GLU A 345 20.96 -3.06 -26.78
C GLU A 345 19.98 -3.35 -25.63
N ALA A 346 19.79 -2.38 -24.73
CA ALA A 346 18.83 -2.42 -23.62
C ALA A 346 18.05 -1.11 -23.54
N VAL A 347 16.80 -1.18 -23.06
CA VAL A 347 15.91 -0.02 -22.98
C VAL A 347 16.22 0.84 -21.74
N PHE A 348 16.56 0.21 -20.62
CA PHE A 348 16.75 0.85 -19.32
C PHE A 348 17.55 -0.06 -18.39
N GLU A 349 18.27 0.52 -17.43
CA GLU A 349 18.85 -0.20 -16.30
C GLU A 349 18.63 0.56 -14.99
N ARG A 350 18.49 -0.18 -13.89
CA ARG A 350 18.49 0.33 -12.52
C ARG A 350 19.28 -0.62 -11.63
N ASP A 351 20.22 -0.09 -10.85
CA ASP A 351 21.11 -0.87 -9.99
C ASP A 351 21.80 -2.02 -10.73
N SER A 352 22.18 -1.80 -12.00
CA SER A 352 22.76 -2.78 -12.93
C SER A 352 21.82 -3.89 -13.44
N VAL A 353 20.52 -3.84 -13.10
CA VAL A 353 19.50 -4.74 -13.62
C VAL A 353 18.86 -4.13 -14.86
N ILE A 354 18.74 -4.90 -15.95
CA ILE A 354 18.13 -4.45 -17.22
C ILE A 354 16.62 -4.65 -17.18
N PHE A 355 15.89 -3.67 -17.71
CA PHE A 355 14.44 -3.69 -17.84
C PHE A 355 14.02 -3.51 -19.31
N ASP A 356 12.88 -4.07 -19.66
CA ASP A 356 12.24 -4.00 -20.98
C ASP A 356 11.49 -2.66 -21.19
N LYS A 357 11.21 -1.94 -20.11
CA LYS A 357 10.56 -0.63 -20.14
C LYS A 357 11.26 0.35 -19.21
N ILE A 358 11.35 1.61 -19.64
CA ILE A 358 11.80 2.70 -18.76
C ILE A 358 10.74 2.94 -17.70
N GLU A 359 11.11 2.78 -16.44
CA GLU A 359 10.33 3.26 -15.31
C GLU A 359 10.94 4.60 -14.88
N TYR A 360 10.20 5.69 -15.03
CA TYR A 360 10.68 7.02 -14.66
C TYR A 360 10.42 7.31 -13.18
N SER A 361 11.34 7.99 -12.52
CA SER A 361 10.95 8.82 -11.37
C SER A 361 10.29 10.09 -11.91
N TRP A 362 8.96 10.04 -12.07
CA TRP A 362 8.19 11.17 -12.59
C TRP A 362 8.39 12.42 -11.75
N SER A 363 8.50 12.29 -10.42
CA SER A 363 8.70 13.41 -9.52
C SER A 363 10.04 14.12 -9.74
N SER A 364 11.14 13.35 -9.84
CA SER A 364 12.47 13.91 -10.13
C SER A 364 12.55 14.52 -11.52
N LEU A 365 11.99 13.83 -12.52
CA LEU A 365 11.93 14.34 -13.88
C LEU A 365 11.13 15.64 -13.96
N CYS A 366 9.98 15.74 -13.28
CA CYS A 366 9.22 16.99 -13.19
C CYS A 366 10.04 18.12 -12.55
N GLY A 367 10.82 17.83 -11.51
CA GLY A 367 11.74 18.80 -10.92
C GLY A 367 12.79 19.31 -11.92
N LEU A 368 13.42 18.39 -12.66
CA LEU A 368 14.42 18.73 -13.68
C LEU A 368 13.81 19.56 -14.82
N LEU A 369 12.62 19.18 -15.30
CA LEU A 369 11.91 19.91 -16.34
C LEU A 369 11.41 21.27 -15.86
N LEU A 370 11.03 21.41 -14.58
CA LEU A 370 10.71 22.69 -13.97
C LEU A 370 11.93 23.63 -14.00
N VAL A 371 13.10 23.13 -13.60
CA VAL A 371 14.35 23.91 -13.65
C VAL A 371 14.67 24.31 -15.09
N ALA A 372 14.59 23.37 -16.03
CA ALA A 372 14.81 23.66 -17.44
C ALA A 372 13.85 24.73 -17.97
N ALA A 373 12.55 24.63 -17.64
CA ALA A 373 11.54 25.60 -18.03
C ALA A 373 11.81 27.01 -17.46
N LYS A 374 12.35 27.09 -16.23
CA LYS A 374 12.73 28.37 -15.62
C LYS A 374 14.01 28.96 -16.22
N ASN A 375 14.86 28.13 -16.82
CA ASN A 375 16.15 28.52 -17.39
C ASN A 375 16.14 28.53 -18.94
N GLY A 376 14.99 28.85 -19.56
CA GLY A 376 14.89 29.01 -21.01
C GLY A 376 15.14 27.72 -21.82
N GLY A 377 14.78 26.57 -21.25
CA GLY A 377 14.99 25.25 -21.84
C GLY A 377 16.41 24.72 -21.69
N LYS A 378 17.22 25.29 -20.79
CA LYS A 378 18.58 24.82 -20.47
C LYS A 378 18.60 24.08 -19.14
N LEU A 379 19.23 22.91 -19.11
CA LEU A 379 19.42 22.12 -17.90
C LEU A 379 20.91 21.88 -17.65
N ASP A 380 21.39 22.34 -16.49
CA ASP A 380 22.74 22.07 -16.01
C ASP A 380 22.66 21.53 -14.59
N VAL A 381 22.95 20.24 -14.43
CA VAL A 381 22.69 19.47 -13.21
C VAL A 381 23.96 18.87 -12.65
N ILE A 382 24.12 18.94 -11.34
CA ILE A 382 25.02 18.04 -10.59
C ILE A 382 24.19 16.86 -10.11
N ASP A 383 24.59 15.65 -10.45
CA ASP A 383 23.99 14.40 -10.01
C ASP A 383 24.97 13.69 -9.06
N PHE A 384 24.73 13.86 -7.76
CA PHE A 384 25.59 13.33 -6.70
C PHE A 384 25.19 11.88 -6.38
N GLY A 385 26.12 10.95 -6.55
CA GLY A 385 25.80 9.52 -6.45
C GLY A 385 25.23 8.93 -7.76
N GLY A 386 25.40 9.62 -8.89
CA GLY A 386 24.75 9.29 -10.17
C GLY A 386 25.31 8.05 -10.90
N SER A 387 26.21 7.28 -10.28
CA SER A 387 26.85 6.10 -10.87
C SER A 387 27.54 6.45 -12.20
N LEU A 388 27.31 5.69 -13.27
CA LEU A 388 27.87 5.93 -14.61
C LEU A 388 26.95 6.78 -15.51
N GLY A 389 25.92 7.42 -14.91
CA GLY A 389 24.91 8.22 -15.63
C GLY A 389 23.54 7.54 -15.74
N SER A 390 23.18 6.64 -14.84
CA SER A 390 21.91 5.89 -14.88
C SER A 390 20.69 6.81 -15.01
N SER A 391 20.62 7.86 -14.19
CA SER A 391 19.55 8.87 -14.22
C SER A 391 19.54 9.68 -15.52
N PHE A 392 20.71 9.99 -16.10
CA PHE A 392 20.81 10.66 -17.39
C PHE A 392 20.20 9.81 -18.50
N PHE A 393 20.61 8.54 -18.61
CA PHE A 393 20.10 7.63 -19.64
C PHE A 393 18.61 7.31 -19.44
N GLN A 394 18.17 7.15 -18.19
CA GLN A 394 16.74 6.99 -17.86
C GLN A 394 15.91 8.14 -18.44
N ASN A 395 16.39 9.38 -18.33
CA ASN A 395 15.63 10.57 -18.71
C ASN A 395 15.95 11.08 -20.14
N ARG A 396 16.85 10.42 -20.87
CA ARG A 396 17.38 10.88 -22.18
C ARG A 396 16.31 11.27 -23.20
N LYS A 397 15.16 10.58 -23.20
CA LYS A 397 14.03 10.88 -24.11
C LYS A 397 13.42 12.27 -23.90
N PHE A 398 13.39 12.75 -22.65
CA PHE A 398 12.91 14.07 -22.30
C PHE A 398 14.02 15.10 -22.41
N LEU A 399 15.23 14.73 -21.96
CA LEU A 399 16.40 15.61 -22.04
C LEU A 399 16.75 15.99 -23.48
N SER A 400 16.54 15.11 -24.46
CA SER A 400 16.77 15.40 -25.88
C SER A 400 15.82 16.45 -26.48
N GLN A 401 14.75 16.82 -25.76
CA GLN A 401 13.81 17.87 -26.17
C GLN A 401 14.25 19.26 -25.67
N LEU A 402 15.30 19.34 -24.87
CA LEU A 402 15.82 20.59 -24.30
C LEU A 402 16.87 21.21 -25.22
N ASN A 403 16.98 22.54 -25.18
CA ASN A 403 17.91 23.31 -26.01
C ASN A 403 19.37 23.10 -25.59
N TYR A 404 19.60 22.78 -24.33
CA TYR A 404 20.92 22.53 -23.75
C TYR A 404 20.80 21.59 -22.56
N VAL A 405 21.66 20.59 -22.51
CA VAL A 405 21.79 19.66 -21.38
C VAL A 405 23.26 19.46 -21.07
N ARG A 406 23.63 19.71 -19.82
CA ARG A 406 24.90 19.27 -19.24
C ARG A 406 24.62 18.54 -17.93
N TRP A 407 25.04 17.28 -17.88
CA TRP A 407 24.82 16.37 -16.77
C TRP A 407 26.16 16.05 -16.11
N ASN A 408 26.37 16.55 -14.90
CA ASN A 408 27.65 16.48 -14.20
C ASN A 408 27.55 15.46 -13.06
N ILE A 409 28.10 14.27 -13.25
CA ILE A 409 28.15 13.22 -12.24
C ILE A 409 29.25 13.53 -11.23
N VAL A 410 28.93 13.48 -9.94
CA VAL A 410 29.92 13.50 -8.85
C VAL A 410 29.88 12.16 -8.13
N GLU A 411 31.00 11.43 -8.17
CA GLU A 411 31.08 10.04 -7.70
C GLU A 411 32.52 9.67 -7.24
N GLN A 412 32.66 8.49 -6.64
CA GLN A 412 33.93 7.87 -6.25
C GLN A 412 34.92 7.72 -7.42
N GLU A 413 36.22 7.71 -7.10
CA GLU A 413 37.34 7.77 -8.06
C GLU A 413 37.23 6.72 -9.18
N ASN A 414 37.00 5.46 -8.82
CA ASN A 414 36.88 4.35 -9.78
C ASN A 414 35.70 4.51 -10.76
N PHE A 415 34.56 5.03 -10.31
CA PHE A 415 33.40 5.33 -11.14
C PHE A 415 33.64 6.55 -12.01
N VAL A 416 34.32 7.58 -11.51
CA VAL A 416 34.69 8.77 -12.30
C VAL A 416 35.62 8.39 -13.44
N ASP A 417 36.65 7.58 -13.17
CA ASP A 417 37.60 7.14 -14.19
C ASP A 417 36.93 6.25 -15.24
N CYS A 418 36.07 5.33 -14.82
CA CYS A 418 35.26 4.51 -15.71
C CYS A 418 34.30 5.36 -16.55
N GLY A 419 33.62 6.31 -15.92
CA GLY A 419 32.70 7.26 -16.54
C GLY A 419 33.39 8.09 -17.63
N LYS A 420 34.54 8.70 -17.30
CA LYS A 420 35.37 9.45 -18.25
C LYS A 420 35.80 8.60 -19.44
N LYS A 421 36.16 7.33 -19.21
CA LYS A 421 36.65 6.44 -20.26
C LYS A 421 35.56 5.94 -21.20
N TYR A 422 34.37 5.59 -20.69
CA TYR A 422 33.36 4.87 -21.47
C TYR A 422 32.06 5.65 -21.72
N PHE A 423 31.71 6.60 -20.87
CA PHE A 423 30.40 7.24 -20.87
C PHE A 423 30.44 8.72 -21.22
N ALA A 424 31.49 9.43 -20.83
CA ALA A 424 31.61 10.87 -21.02
C ALA A 424 31.49 11.28 -22.49
N ASP A 425 30.77 12.38 -22.72
CA ASP A 425 30.60 13.00 -24.03
C ASP A 425 30.41 14.52 -23.85
N GLU A 426 29.82 15.20 -24.81
CA GLU A 426 29.56 16.65 -24.74
C GLU A 426 28.57 17.01 -23.62
N GLN A 427 27.62 16.14 -23.29
CA GLN A 427 26.55 16.38 -22.31
C GLN A 427 26.87 15.74 -20.96
N LEU A 428 27.38 14.52 -20.93
CA LEU A 428 27.64 13.75 -19.71
C LEU A 428 29.11 13.90 -19.26
N LYS A 429 29.32 14.45 -18.07
CA LYS A 429 30.63 14.77 -17.47
C LYS A 429 30.78 14.11 -16.10
N PHE A 430 32.02 13.91 -15.64
CA PHE A 430 32.33 13.20 -14.39
C PHE A 430 33.40 13.94 -13.59
N TYR A 431 33.15 14.09 -12.27
CA TYR A 431 34.00 14.84 -11.35
C TYR A 431 34.16 14.09 -10.03
N HIS A 432 35.31 14.25 -9.37
CA HIS A 432 35.58 13.62 -8.07
C HIS A 432 34.89 14.37 -6.93
N THR A 433 34.70 15.68 -7.07
CA THR A 433 34.03 16.51 -6.07
C THR A 433 33.07 17.51 -6.71
N ILE A 434 32.13 18.02 -5.91
CA ILE A 434 31.24 19.12 -6.32
C ILE A 434 32.06 20.37 -6.66
N GLU A 435 33.12 20.66 -5.89
CA GLU A 435 34.01 21.79 -6.12
C GLU A 435 34.73 21.73 -7.47
N ASP A 436 35.16 20.54 -7.91
CA ASP A 436 35.77 20.38 -9.24
C ASP A 436 34.80 20.79 -10.34
N CYS A 437 33.54 20.36 -10.23
CA CYS A 437 32.50 20.76 -11.16
C CYS A 437 32.23 22.27 -11.10
N LEU A 438 32.18 22.87 -9.90
CA LEU A 438 31.92 24.29 -9.70
C LEU A 438 33.06 25.20 -10.19
N ARG A 439 34.28 24.68 -10.33
CA ARG A 439 35.42 25.40 -10.93
C ARG A 439 35.32 25.51 -12.44
N GLU A 440 34.73 24.50 -13.09
CA GLU A 440 34.57 24.47 -14.56
C GLU A 440 33.27 25.14 -15.01
N ASN A 441 32.21 25.04 -14.20
CA ASN A 441 30.87 25.46 -14.59
C ASN A 441 30.01 25.89 -13.39
N LYS A 442 28.83 26.47 -13.64
CA LYS A 442 27.87 26.88 -12.61
C LYS A 442 26.51 26.19 -12.80
N PRO A 443 26.38 24.91 -12.41
CA PRO A 443 25.10 24.19 -12.49
C PRO A 443 24.03 24.85 -11.62
N THR A 444 22.79 24.85 -12.09
CA THR A 444 21.67 25.51 -11.40
C THR A 444 20.92 24.58 -10.45
N VAL A 445 21.07 23.26 -10.62
CA VAL A 445 20.37 22.27 -9.81
C VAL A 445 21.31 21.16 -9.35
N LEU A 446 21.14 20.75 -8.10
CA LEU A 446 21.74 19.53 -7.58
C LEU A 446 20.65 18.47 -7.38
N LEU A 447 20.84 17.32 -8.03
CA LEU A 447 20.07 16.10 -7.87
C LEU A 447 20.81 15.18 -6.88
N LEU A 448 20.07 14.66 -5.92
CA LEU A 448 20.52 13.65 -5.00
C LEU A 448 19.46 12.55 -4.91
N SER A 449 19.70 11.46 -5.63
CA SER A 449 18.79 10.33 -5.71
C SER A 449 19.45 9.08 -5.12
N ASN A 450 18.89 8.54 -4.03
CA ASN A 450 19.37 7.31 -3.37
C ASN A 450 20.83 7.34 -2.86
N ALA A 451 21.40 8.52 -2.56
CA ALA A 451 22.81 8.64 -2.14
C ALA A 451 23.01 9.03 -0.66
N LEU A 452 22.11 9.84 -0.08
CA LEU A 452 22.34 10.51 1.21
C LEU A 452 22.48 9.51 2.36
N GLN A 453 21.65 8.46 2.33
CA GLN A 453 21.61 7.39 3.33
C GLN A 453 22.90 6.57 3.42
N TYR A 454 23.76 6.65 2.40
CA TYR A 454 25.01 5.90 2.34
C TYR A 454 26.23 6.72 2.78
N LEU A 455 26.03 7.97 3.22
CA LEU A 455 27.09 8.78 3.78
C LEU A 455 27.29 8.51 5.28
N GLU A 456 28.55 8.49 5.72
CA GLU A 456 28.92 8.39 7.13
C GLU A 456 28.38 9.55 7.96
N LYS A 457 28.45 10.76 7.37
CA LYS A 457 28.07 12.01 8.02
C LYS A 457 27.09 12.81 7.15
N PRO A 458 25.85 12.32 7.01
CA PRO A 458 24.89 12.89 6.07
C PRO A 458 24.51 14.34 6.43
N TYR A 459 24.44 14.68 7.72
CA TYR A 459 24.11 16.03 8.16
C TYR A 459 25.24 17.05 7.96
N GLU A 460 26.51 16.66 8.12
CA GLU A 460 27.66 17.53 7.77
C GLU A 460 27.67 17.77 6.25
N PHE A 461 27.36 16.74 5.46
CA PHE A 461 27.22 16.89 4.01
C PHE A 461 26.07 17.83 3.63
N LEU A 462 24.90 17.74 4.29
CA LEU A 462 23.79 18.68 4.06
C LEU A 462 24.17 20.13 4.38
N GLU A 463 24.98 20.37 5.42
CA GLU A 463 25.49 21.72 5.72
C GLU A 463 26.39 22.24 4.61
N LYS A 464 27.31 21.40 4.13
CA LYS A 464 28.17 21.72 2.98
C LYS A 464 27.33 22.03 1.74
N LEU A 465 26.33 21.21 1.48
CA LEU A 465 25.42 21.35 0.35
C LEU A 465 24.65 22.69 0.38
N ILE A 466 24.15 23.09 1.55
CA ILE A 466 23.49 24.39 1.74
C ILE A 466 24.46 25.55 1.41
N SER A 467 25.74 25.41 1.74
CA SER A 467 26.73 26.47 1.53
C SER A 467 27.04 26.76 0.05
N TYR A 468 26.83 25.79 -0.86
CA TYR A 468 27.02 25.99 -2.31
C TYR A 468 25.93 26.86 -2.94
N LYS A 469 24.77 27.01 -2.28
CA LYS A 469 23.65 27.85 -2.76
C LYS A 469 23.22 27.54 -4.20
N PHE A 470 23.01 26.26 -4.53
CA PHE A 470 22.35 25.90 -5.79
C PHE A 470 20.95 26.52 -5.84
N ASP A 471 20.51 26.98 -7.02
CA ASP A 471 19.18 27.59 -7.15
C ASP A 471 18.07 26.58 -6.80
N TYR A 472 18.30 25.30 -7.14
CA TYR A 472 17.39 24.20 -6.88
C TYR A 472 18.09 22.98 -6.30
N LEU A 473 17.41 22.31 -5.38
CA LEU A 473 17.77 21.00 -4.87
C LEU A 473 16.65 20.02 -5.17
N ILE A 474 16.98 18.85 -5.71
CA ILE A 474 16.04 17.77 -5.95
C ILE A 474 16.54 16.55 -5.17
N PHE A 475 15.76 16.14 -4.19
CA PHE A 475 15.98 14.90 -3.45
C PHE A 475 14.97 13.86 -3.91
N ASP A 476 15.45 12.64 -4.12
CA ASP A 476 14.60 11.49 -4.39
C ASP A 476 15.21 10.23 -3.78
N LEU A 477 14.38 9.22 -3.56
CA LEU A 477 14.80 7.95 -2.98
C LEU A 477 15.56 8.12 -1.65
N ILE A 478 15.18 9.10 -0.84
CA ILE A 478 15.73 9.26 0.51
C ILE A 478 15.02 8.27 1.43
N ALA A 479 15.78 7.43 2.13
CA ALA A 479 15.23 6.44 3.03
C ALA A 479 14.68 7.13 4.31
N CYS A 480 13.36 7.24 4.44
CA CYS A 480 12.68 7.84 5.59
C CYS A 480 12.00 6.75 6.45
N ASN A 481 12.28 6.68 7.76
CA ASN A 481 11.54 5.81 8.68
C ASN A 481 10.30 6.49 9.27
N LYS A 482 9.44 5.73 9.95
CA LYS A 482 8.21 6.23 10.62
C LYS A 482 8.45 6.77 12.04
N ASP A 483 9.64 6.56 12.57
CA ASP A 483 10.02 6.96 13.91
C ASP A 483 10.60 8.38 13.94
N ASN A 484 10.72 8.91 15.15
CA ASN A 484 11.19 10.27 15.41
C ASN A 484 12.71 10.34 15.64
N TYR A 485 13.47 9.39 15.07
CA TYR A 485 14.92 9.30 15.19
C TYR A 485 15.53 8.66 13.93
N ASP A 486 16.83 8.89 13.71
CA ASP A 486 17.56 8.27 12.61
C ASP A 486 17.95 6.85 13.00
N LEU A 487 17.64 5.89 12.14
CA LEU A 487 17.89 4.47 12.34
C LEU A 487 19.04 4.03 11.45
N LEU A 488 20.11 3.48 12.05
CA LEU A 488 21.16 2.82 11.30
C LEU A 488 20.77 1.38 11.00
N THR A 489 20.98 0.97 9.74
CA THR A 489 20.76 -0.39 9.27
C THR A 489 22.00 -0.91 8.55
N ILE A 490 22.07 -2.23 8.41
CA ILE A 490 22.96 -2.91 7.49
C ILE A 490 22.09 -3.43 6.35
N GLN A 491 22.29 -2.91 5.15
CA GLN A 491 21.71 -3.47 3.94
C GLN A 491 22.54 -4.69 3.51
N LYS A 492 21.89 -5.80 3.19
CA LYS A 492 22.48 -6.94 2.48
C LYS A 492 21.79 -7.08 1.14
N VAL A 493 22.54 -6.90 0.07
CA VAL A 493 21.99 -6.82 -1.28
C VAL A 493 21.69 -8.21 -1.82
N TRP A 494 20.54 -8.35 -2.50
CA TRP A 494 20.16 -9.58 -3.19
C TRP A 494 21.18 -9.93 -4.29
N PRO A 495 21.67 -11.18 -4.40
CA PRO A 495 22.72 -11.55 -5.36
C PRO A 495 22.35 -11.27 -6.82
N GLU A 496 21.06 -11.25 -7.14
CA GLU A 496 20.51 -10.88 -8.44
C GLU A 496 20.94 -9.47 -8.85
N VAL A 497 21.09 -8.56 -7.87
CA VAL A 497 21.62 -7.21 -8.05
C VAL A 497 23.15 -7.24 -7.96
N TYR A 498 23.72 -7.68 -6.85
CA TYR A 498 25.14 -8.06 -6.69
C TYR A 498 25.37 -8.47 -5.23
N GLU A 499 26.47 -9.19 -4.94
CA GLU A 499 26.80 -9.58 -3.56
C GLU A 499 27.54 -8.43 -2.86
N ALA A 500 26.83 -7.70 -1.98
CA ALA A 500 27.41 -6.65 -1.18
C ALA A 500 26.61 -6.36 0.10
N SER A 501 27.20 -5.58 1.00
CA SER A 501 26.49 -5.10 2.20
C SER A 501 27.00 -3.73 2.64
N TYR A 502 26.12 -2.87 3.14
CA TYR A 502 26.48 -1.49 3.47
C TYR A 502 25.79 -1.00 4.73
N PRO A 503 26.41 -0.11 5.52
CA PRO A 503 25.70 0.74 6.43
C PRO A 503 24.74 1.65 5.64
N CYS A 504 23.51 1.79 6.11
CA CYS A 504 22.47 2.59 5.47
C CYS A 504 21.62 3.28 6.54
N TRP A 505 21.53 4.60 6.47
CA TRP A 505 20.63 5.37 7.30
C TRP A 505 19.19 5.28 6.80
N PHE A 506 18.26 5.20 7.74
CA PHE A 506 16.88 5.58 7.53
C PHE A 506 16.61 6.79 8.41
N PHE A 507 16.23 7.90 7.81
CA PHE A 507 16.17 9.18 8.48
C PHE A 507 14.82 9.45 9.14
N ASP A 508 14.86 10.23 10.23
CA ASP A 508 13.71 11.04 10.62
C ASP A 508 13.55 12.16 9.58
N LYS A 509 12.52 12.01 8.76
CA LYS A 509 12.21 12.92 7.65
C LYS A 509 12.26 14.40 8.06
N ARG A 510 11.76 14.72 9.26
CA ARG A 510 11.62 16.10 9.74
C ARG A 510 12.99 16.77 9.92
N LYS A 511 13.97 16.03 10.45
CA LYS A 511 15.33 16.57 10.66
C LYS A 511 16.00 17.03 9.39
N ILE A 512 15.83 16.28 8.29
CA ILE A 512 16.41 16.66 6.98
C ILE A 512 15.72 17.93 6.47
N PHE A 513 14.40 17.93 6.39
CA PHE A 513 13.67 19.01 5.73
C PHE A 513 13.60 20.30 6.57
N GLU A 514 13.50 20.22 7.90
CA GLU A 514 13.61 21.40 8.78
C GLU A 514 14.97 22.09 8.65
N LYS A 515 16.04 21.31 8.42
CA LYS A 515 17.38 21.87 8.21
C LYS A 515 17.49 22.58 6.87
N LEU A 516 16.97 21.99 5.80
CA LEU A 516 16.97 22.58 4.45
C LEU A 516 16.07 23.82 4.36
N GLN A 517 14.91 23.80 5.04
CA GLN A 517 13.93 24.90 5.05
C GLN A 517 14.47 26.22 5.60
N LYS A 518 15.60 26.21 6.30
CA LYS A 518 16.28 27.44 6.76
C LYS A 518 16.71 28.32 5.59
N ASN A 519 17.14 27.71 4.49
CA ASN A 519 17.72 28.40 3.34
C ASN A 519 16.95 28.17 2.04
N TYR A 520 16.09 27.16 1.99
CA TYR A 520 15.32 26.79 0.81
C TYR A 520 13.82 26.79 1.10
N ASP A 521 13.01 27.16 0.12
CA ASP A 521 11.58 26.92 0.10
C ASP A 521 11.30 25.55 -0.51
N ILE A 522 10.43 24.77 0.14
CA ILE A 522 9.93 23.52 -0.43
C ILE A 522 8.88 23.86 -1.47
N ILE A 523 9.13 23.48 -2.72
CA ILE A 523 8.15 23.56 -3.80
C ILE A 523 7.14 22.42 -3.67
N GLU A 524 7.65 21.20 -3.46
CA GLU A 524 6.80 20.01 -3.28
C GLU A 524 7.56 18.91 -2.53
N GLU A 525 6.83 18.12 -1.74
CA GLU A 525 7.28 16.86 -1.14
C GLU A 525 6.49 15.69 -1.72
N PHE A 526 7.15 14.57 -1.96
CA PHE A 526 6.49 13.41 -2.54
C PHE A 526 6.99 12.09 -1.96
N LEU A 527 6.16 11.07 -2.10
CA LEU A 527 6.60 9.69 -1.96
C LEU A 527 7.24 9.26 -3.27
N SER A 528 8.46 8.71 -3.20
CA SER A 528 9.18 8.29 -4.39
C SER A 528 8.44 7.13 -5.06
N HIS A 529 8.33 7.20 -6.39
CA HIS A 529 7.53 6.26 -7.20
C HIS A 529 7.94 4.78 -7.04
N PHE A 530 9.20 4.54 -6.67
CA PHE A 530 9.76 3.20 -6.46
C PHE A 530 9.59 2.64 -5.04
N GLY A 531 9.03 3.42 -4.11
CA GLY A 531 8.94 3.04 -2.69
C GLY A 531 7.69 2.22 -2.36
N GLN A 532 7.80 0.89 -2.44
CA GLN A 532 6.96 0.02 -1.58
C GLN A 532 7.32 0.25 -0.10
N GLU A 533 6.50 -0.23 0.84
CA GLU A 533 6.93 -0.26 2.24
C GLU A 533 8.23 -1.07 2.35
N ILE A 534 9.27 -0.46 2.91
CA ILE A 534 10.54 -1.13 3.18
C ILE A 534 10.43 -1.75 4.56
N GLU A 535 10.52 -3.08 4.62
CA GLU A 535 10.62 -3.79 5.89
C GLU A 535 12.06 -3.74 6.39
N ILE A 536 12.22 -3.32 7.64
CA ILE A 536 13.51 -3.33 8.34
C ILE A 536 13.42 -4.44 9.39
N ASP A 537 14.25 -5.46 9.19
CA ASP A 537 14.37 -6.60 10.09
C ASP A 537 15.08 -6.18 11.38
N GLU A 538 14.41 -6.33 12.52
CA GLU A 538 14.97 -5.97 13.81
C GLU A 538 15.82 -7.10 14.38
N MET A 539 17.13 -6.87 14.59
CA MET A 539 17.97 -7.86 15.27
C MET A 539 17.52 -8.15 16.72
N ASN A 540 16.77 -7.25 17.38
CA ASN A 540 16.41 -7.39 18.80
C ASN A 540 15.09 -6.74 19.31
N LEU A 541 14.15 -6.30 18.46
CA LEU A 541 12.86 -5.75 18.89
C LEU A 541 11.66 -6.47 18.24
N LYS A 542 10.44 -6.12 18.67
CA LYS A 542 9.22 -6.96 18.57
C LYS A 542 8.33 -6.69 17.36
N THR A 543 8.67 -5.77 16.46
CA THR A 543 7.82 -5.40 15.32
C THR A 543 8.69 -4.74 14.25
N GLY A 544 8.81 -5.34 13.06
CA GLY A 544 9.60 -4.77 11.96
C GLY A 544 9.25 -3.30 11.72
N SER A 545 10.24 -2.42 11.85
CA SER A 545 10.09 -1.00 11.49
C SER A 545 9.82 -0.91 10.00
N ARG A 546 8.88 -0.06 9.62
CA ARG A 546 8.54 0.19 8.21
C ARG A 546 9.06 1.55 7.79
N ALA A 547 9.68 1.60 6.62
CA ALA A 547 10.19 2.81 6.03
C ALA A 547 9.64 3.02 4.61
N LYS A 548 9.86 4.21 4.07
CA LYS A 548 9.51 4.59 2.71
C LYS A 548 10.59 5.46 2.09
N TYR A 549 10.68 5.41 0.78
CA TYR A 549 11.44 6.39 0.03
C TYR A 549 10.64 7.68 -0.14
N CYS A 550 11.27 8.80 0.22
CA CYS A 550 10.72 10.14 0.20
C CYS A 550 11.59 11.03 -0.72
N GLY A 551 10.99 12.08 -1.27
CA GLY A 551 11.69 13.08 -2.07
C GLY A 551 11.08 14.47 -1.90
N ALA A 552 11.80 15.48 -2.39
CA ALA A 552 11.36 16.86 -2.39
C ALA A 552 12.05 17.68 -3.48
N ILE A 553 11.36 18.68 -4.00
CA ILE A 553 11.92 19.73 -4.84
C ILE A 553 11.99 21.00 -4.01
N LEU A 554 13.17 21.60 -3.91
CA LEU A 554 13.41 22.81 -3.15
C LEU A 554 14.04 23.89 -4.02
N LYS A 555 13.76 25.16 -3.68
CA LYS A 555 14.31 26.34 -4.32
C LYS A 555 15.01 27.22 -3.29
N LEU A 556 16.17 27.77 -3.63
CA LEU A 556 16.89 28.68 -2.75
C LEU A 556 16.03 29.91 -2.44
N LYS A 557 15.99 30.31 -1.15
CA LYS A 557 15.32 31.54 -0.74
C LYS A 557 16.08 32.74 -1.31
N ASN A 558 15.34 33.67 -1.91
CA ASN A 558 15.87 34.99 -2.19
C ASN A 558 16.00 35.72 -0.86
N ASN A 559 17.20 35.78 -0.29
CA ASN A 559 17.46 36.70 0.81
C ASN A 559 17.24 38.12 0.26
N ILE A 560 16.19 38.80 0.72
CA ILE A 560 16.03 40.25 0.56
C ILE A 560 17.10 40.96 1.37
#